data_AF-A0A836QJ61-F1
#
_entry.id   AF-A0A836QJ61-F1
#
_cell.length_a   1.000
_cell.length_b   1.000
_cell.length_c   1.000
_cell.angle_alpha   90.00
_cell.angle_beta   90.00
_cell.angle_gamma   90.00
#
_symmetry.space_group_name_H-M   'P 1'
#
loop_
_entity.id
_entity.type
_entity.pdbx_description
1 polymer ?
#
loop_
_entity_poly.entity_id
_entity_poly.type
_entity_poly.pdbx_seq_one_letter_code
_entity_poly.pdbx_strand_id
1 'polypeptide(L)'
;MIDSYLQASLVFAFIEDRWGLQVIRDMLRGYRDGRATPELMESLLDISMDELDRDFDEYFQQRFASALSSLEPPVNSPGIPENPETIEEWSRVVRENPGNFQARLALGYTLLQEERLEEAEEHLRAAVALFPEYGGTGSPYWHLAQLHQQREETEEAVDALEHLTALNESHYEAFLQLAELKTELGDTQGAAEAMDAAVLIYPYEVELHDRLAEAHEARGDAIGAVRERRAILALEPADLAGAYYNLAVAYNMAGDPTQARWSILRALEIAPNFSAGLELLLDLRSGAPPERQGAGATAPQTDGAVSPAGARSR
;
A
#
# COMPACT_ATOMS: atom_id res chain seq x y z
N MET A 1 15.84 0.77 -15.04
CA MET A 1 16.38 0.59 -13.66
C MET A 1 15.51 -0.39 -12.87
N ILE A 2 14.18 -0.39 -13.03
CA ILE A 2 13.28 -1.39 -12.40
C ILE A 2 13.53 -2.80 -12.94
N ASP A 3 13.70 -2.95 -14.27
CA ASP A 3 13.95 -4.27 -14.90
C ASP A 3 15.21 -4.97 -14.38
N SER A 4 16.26 -4.21 -14.05
CA SER A 4 17.51 -4.75 -13.51
C SER A 4 17.37 -5.26 -12.07
N TYR A 5 16.49 -4.67 -11.26
CA TYR A 5 16.26 -5.14 -9.88
C TYR A 5 15.37 -6.39 -9.85
N LEU A 6 14.36 -6.45 -10.72
CA LEU A 6 13.52 -7.64 -10.88
C LEU A 6 14.31 -8.82 -11.44
N GLN A 7 15.13 -8.60 -12.47
CA GLN A 7 16.03 -9.64 -12.98
C GLN A 7 17.01 -10.11 -11.91
N ALA A 8 17.58 -9.18 -11.12
CA ALA A 8 18.46 -9.55 -10.03
C ALA A 8 17.75 -10.38 -8.94
N SER A 9 16.53 -10.00 -8.53
CA SER A 9 15.77 -10.75 -7.51
C SER A 9 15.41 -12.16 -8.01
N LEU A 10 15.02 -12.29 -9.29
CA LEU A 10 14.75 -13.58 -9.91
C LEU A 10 16.00 -14.47 -10.00
N VAL A 11 17.17 -13.89 -10.28
CA VAL A 11 18.44 -14.63 -10.24
C VAL A 11 18.74 -15.14 -8.83
N PHE A 12 18.53 -14.34 -7.79
CA PHE A 12 18.69 -14.82 -6.41
C PHE A 12 17.65 -15.88 -6.04
N ALA A 13 16.40 -15.74 -6.47
CA ALA A 13 15.37 -16.77 -6.26
C ALA A 13 15.74 -18.09 -6.96
N PHE A 14 16.25 -18.02 -8.19
CA PHE A 14 16.79 -19.17 -8.92
C PHE A 14 17.94 -19.83 -8.16
N ILE A 15 18.89 -19.04 -7.63
CA ILE A 15 20.01 -19.56 -6.85
C ILE A 15 19.52 -20.20 -5.55
N GLU A 16 18.56 -19.60 -4.87
CA GLU A 16 17.96 -20.15 -3.65
C GLU A 16 17.26 -21.48 -3.90
N ASP A 17 16.45 -21.58 -4.96
CA ASP A 17 15.68 -22.78 -5.28
C ASP A 17 16.59 -23.99 -5.56
N ARG A 18 17.73 -23.76 -6.24
CA ARG A 18 18.63 -24.84 -6.67
C ARG A 18 19.78 -25.13 -5.70
N TRP A 19 20.31 -24.14 -4.99
CA TRP A 19 21.46 -24.31 -4.08
C TRP A 19 21.18 -23.92 -2.62
N GLY A 20 20.04 -23.29 -2.34
CA GLY A 20 19.62 -22.91 -0.99
C GLY A 20 20.16 -21.56 -0.50
N LEU A 21 19.46 -21.00 0.48
CA LEU A 21 19.75 -19.67 1.06
C LEU A 21 21.18 -19.52 1.61
N GLN A 22 21.80 -20.62 2.05
CA GLN A 22 23.15 -20.58 2.60
C GLN A 22 24.17 -20.10 1.56
N VAL A 23 24.01 -20.48 0.30
CA VAL A 23 24.92 -20.06 -0.76
C VAL A 23 24.80 -18.58 -1.04
N ILE A 24 23.59 -18.02 -1.02
CA ILE A 24 23.38 -16.57 -1.14
C ILE A 24 24.13 -15.83 -0.02
N ARG A 25 24.09 -16.33 1.22
CA ARG A 25 24.84 -15.73 2.34
C ARG A 25 26.35 -15.77 2.10
N ASP A 26 26.86 -16.86 1.54
CA ASP A 26 28.29 -17.00 1.25
C ASP A 26 28.71 -16.13 0.05
N MET A 27 27.84 -15.95 -0.95
CA MET A 27 28.03 -14.96 -2.02
C MET A 27 28.09 -13.54 -1.47
N LEU A 28 27.17 -13.15 -0.55
CA LEU A 28 27.18 -11.82 0.08
C LEU A 28 28.49 -11.56 0.86
N ARG A 29 29.02 -12.58 1.54
CA ARG A 29 30.36 -12.50 2.18
C ARG A 29 31.46 -12.34 1.14
N GLY A 30 31.39 -13.08 0.03
CA GLY A 30 32.33 -12.97 -1.08
C GLY A 30 32.36 -11.56 -1.70
N TYR A 31 31.18 -10.97 -1.94
CA TYR A 31 31.07 -9.59 -2.43
C TYR A 31 31.63 -8.58 -1.44
N ARG A 32 31.35 -8.74 -0.13
CA ARG A 32 31.94 -7.91 0.92
C ARG A 32 33.47 -7.97 0.88
N ASP A 33 34.03 -9.14 0.57
CA ASP A 33 35.47 -9.37 0.49
C ASP A 33 36.06 -8.96 -0.88
N GLY A 34 35.26 -8.35 -1.77
CA GLY A 34 35.69 -7.78 -3.05
C GLY A 34 35.80 -8.78 -4.20
N ARG A 35 35.27 -10.00 -4.05
CA ARG A 35 35.29 -11.04 -5.08
C ARG A 35 34.30 -10.73 -6.20
N ALA A 36 34.66 -11.05 -7.44
CA ALA A 36 33.81 -10.79 -8.60
C ALA A 36 32.74 -11.88 -8.77
N THR A 37 31.60 -11.54 -9.39
CA THR A 37 30.50 -12.49 -9.63
C THR A 37 30.93 -13.77 -10.34
N PRO A 38 31.70 -13.75 -11.46
CA PRO A 38 32.10 -14.99 -12.14
C PRO A 38 32.93 -15.92 -11.24
N GLU A 39 33.81 -15.35 -10.41
CA GLU A 39 34.62 -16.10 -9.46
C GLU A 39 33.77 -16.77 -8.37
N LEU A 40 32.72 -16.08 -7.91
CA LEU A 40 31.78 -16.61 -6.93
C LEU A 40 30.90 -17.70 -7.53
N MET A 41 30.43 -17.55 -8.77
CA MET A 41 29.68 -18.60 -9.48
C MET A 41 30.51 -19.88 -9.61
N GLU A 42 31.74 -19.76 -10.09
CA GLU A 42 32.62 -20.92 -10.26
C GLU A 42 32.96 -21.57 -8.91
N SER A 43 33.29 -20.78 -7.88
CA SER A 43 33.73 -21.34 -6.60
C SER A 43 32.63 -21.83 -5.65
N LEU A 44 31.41 -21.29 -5.76
CA LEU A 44 30.30 -21.64 -4.85
C LEU A 44 29.23 -22.52 -5.51
N LEU A 45 29.01 -22.34 -6.81
CA LEU A 45 27.94 -23.03 -7.54
C LEU A 45 28.47 -24.10 -8.52
N ASP A 46 29.77 -24.10 -8.81
CA ASP A 46 30.42 -24.98 -9.79
C ASP A 46 29.82 -24.82 -11.21
N ILE A 47 29.47 -23.58 -11.58
CA ILE A 47 28.94 -23.22 -12.90
C ILE A 47 29.65 -21.98 -13.46
N SER A 48 29.75 -21.91 -14.78
CA SER A 48 30.19 -20.72 -15.51
C SER A 48 29.07 -19.67 -15.63
N MET A 49 29.43 -18.45 -16.03
CA MET A 49 28.44 -17.40 -16.33
C MET A 49 27.52 -17.79 -17.49
N ASP A 50 28.06 -18.47 -18.53
CA ASP A 50 27.26 -18.89 -19.68
C ASP A 50 26.26 -20.01 -19.32
N GLU A 51 26.61 -20.85 -18.34
CA GLU A 51 25.70 -21.86 -17.79
C GLU A 51 24.66 -21.21 -16.88
N LEU A 52 25.05 -20.22 -16.07
CA LEU A 52 24.11 -19.44 -15.26
C LEU A 52 23.04 -18.79 -16.13
N ASP A 53 23.44 -18.09 -17.19
CA ASP A 53 22.50 -17.40 -18.08
C ASP A 53 21.53 -18.38 -18.75
N ARG A 54 22.03 -19.51 -19.26
CA ARG A 54 21.19 -20.55 -19.89
C ARG A 54 20.22 -21.18 -18.90
N ASP A 55 20.72 -21.61 -17.74
CA ASP A 55 19.91 -22.29 -16.73
C ASP A 55 18.89 -21.33 -16.11
N PHE A 56 19.25 -20.06 -15.96
CA PHE A 56 18.33 -19.00 -15.54
C PHE A 56 17.24 -18.74 -16.59
N ASP A 57 17.60 -18.67 -17.88
CA ASP A 57 16.62 -18.54 -18.97
C ASP A 57 15.64 -19.72 -18.97
N GLU A 58 16.12 -20.95 -18.82
CA GLU A 58 15.27 -22.14 -18.71
C GLU A 58 14.36 -22.08 -17.48
N TYR A 59 14.91 -21.69 -16.32
CA TYR A 59 14.13 -21.48 -15.09
C TYR A 59 13.04 -20.42 -15.29
N PHE A 60 13.38 -19.27 -15.90
CA PHE A 60 12.44 -18.20 -16.16
C PHE A 60 11.31 -18.65 -17.10
N GLN A 61 11.66 -19.30 -18.21
CA GLN A 61 10.71 -19.82 -19.18
C GLN A 61 9.77 -20.86 -18.56
N GLN A 62 10.27 -21.74 -17.70
CA GLN A 62 9.45 -22.72 -17.00
C GLN A 62 8.55 -22.05 -15.95
N ARG A 63 9.10 -21.15 -15.15
CA ARG A 63 8.36 -20.43 -14.10
C ARG A 63 7.21 -19.61 -14.66
N PHE A 64 7.44 -18.92 -15.77
CA PHE A 64 6.47 -18.02 -16.39
C PHE A 64 5.83 -18.60 -17.66
N ALA A 65 5.90 -19.92 -17.88
CA ALA A 65 5.42 -20.55 -19.12
C ALA A 65 3.95 -20.22 -19.42
N SER A 66 3.09 -20.29 -18.40
CA SER A 66 1.66 -19.96 -18.52
C SER A 66 1.46 -18.48 -18.86
N ALA A 67 2.12 -17.59 -18.12
CA ALA A 67 2.05 -16.16 -18.33
C ALA A 67 2.53 -15.78 -19.74
N LEU A 68 3.69 -16.27 -20.17
CA LEU A 68 4.24 -16.05 -21.50
C LEU A 68 3.27 -16.52 -22.60
N SER A 69 2.72 -17.73 -22.45
CA SER A 69 1.72 -18.24 -23.41
C SER A 69 0.43 -17.41 -23.43
N SER A 70 0.04 -16.79 -22.32
CA SER A 70 -1.18 -15.98 -22.24
C SER A 70 -1.05 -14.58 -22.87
N LEU A 71 0.19 -14.12 -23.03
CA LEU A 71 0.53 -12.85 -23.68
C LEU A 71 0.72 -13.00 -25.20
N GLU A 72 1.02 -14.21 -25.67
CA GLU A 72 1.18 -14.48 -27.10
C GLU A 72 -0.18 -14.68 -27.80
N PRO A 73 -0.41 -14.02 -28.95
CA PRO A 73 -1.57 -14.33 -29.77
C PRO A 73 -1.40 -15.75 -30.37
N PRO A 74 -2.48 -16.55 -30.48
CA PRO A 74 -2.45 -17.84 -31.13
C PRO A 74 -1.92 -17.70 -32.55
N VAL A 75 -1.21 -18.73 -33.03
CA VAL A 75 -0.54 -18.77 -34.34
C VAL A 75 -1.48 -18.44 -35.52
N ASN A 76 -2.80 -18.49 -35.34
CA ASN A 76 -3.82 -18.12 -36.34
C ASN A 76 -4.93 -17.20 -35.81
N SER A 77 -4.66 -16.38 -34.79
CA SER A 77 -5.63 -15.40 -34.29
C SER A 77 -5.66 -14.15 -35.18
N PRO A 78 -6.84 -13.56 -35.46
CA PRO A 78 -6.93 -12.28 -36.18
C PRO A 78 -6.33 -11.09 -35.40
N GLY A 79 -5.80 -11.32 -34.19
CA GLY A 79 -5.25 -10.29 -33.31
C GLY A 79 -6.34 -9.59 -32.50
N ILE A 80 -5.91 -8.75 -31.54
CA ILE A 80 -6.82 -7.84 -30.84
C ILE A 80 -7.18 -6.72 -31.84
N PRO A 81 -8.46 -6.33 -32.00
CA PRO A 81 -8.83 -5.16 -32.78
C PRO A 81 -8.05 -3.91 -32.33
N GLU A 82 -7.90 -2.89 -33.17
CA GLU A 82 -7.07 -1.72 -32.82
C GLU A 82 -7.58 -0.93 -31.60
N ASN A 83 -8.89 -1.00 -31.29
CA ASN A 83 -9.51 -0.43 -30.08
C ASN A 83 -10.86 -1.13 -29.77
N PRO A 84 -10.87 -2.36 -29.26
CA PRO A 84 -12.09 -2.92 -28.68
C PRO A 84 -12.46 -2.11 -27.43
N GLU A 85 -13.64 -1.52 -27.42
CA GLU A 85 -14.15 -0.72 -26.30
C GLU A 85 -15.46 -1.28 -25.74
N THR A 86 -16.14 -2.12 -26.53
CA THR A 86 -17.43 -2.68 -26.14
C THR A 86 -17.29 -4.09 -25.58
N ILE A 87 -18.23 -4.46 -24.70
CA ILE A 87 -18.35 -5.83 -24.18
C ILE A 87 -18.45 -6.84 -25.32
N GLU A 88 -19.15 -6.52 -26.41
CA GLU A 88 -19.32 -7.44 -27.54
C GLU A 88 -18.00 -7.71 -28.28
N GLU A 89 -17.19 -6.67 -28.50
CA GLU A 89 -15.88 -6.80 -29.14
C GLU A 89 -14.92 -7.59 -28.26
N TRP A 90 -14.82 -7.26 -26.98
CA TRP A 90 -13.99 -8.00 -26.02
C TRP A 90 -14.46 -9.45 -25.88
N SER A 91 -15.77 -9.70 -25.81
CA SER A 91 -16.33 -11.06 -25.79
C SER A 91 -15.98 -11.84 -27.06
N ARG A 92 -15.93 -11.18 -28.23
CA ARG A 92 -15.47 -11.81 -29.47
C ARG A 92 -14.00 -12.22 -29.38
N VAL A 93 -13.12 -11.35 -28.89
CA VAL A 93 -11.69 -11.66 -28.70
C VAL A 93 -11.51 -12.82 -27.74
N VAL A 94 -12.21 -12.84 -26.61
CA VAL A 94 -12.15 -13.94 -25.62
C VAL A 94 -12.70 -15.24 -26.19
N ARG A 95 -13.75 -15.22 -27.02
CA ARG A 95 -14.24 -16.43 -27.71
C ARG A 95 -13.26 -16.99 -28.73
N GLU A 96 -12.60 -16.11 -29.50
CA GLU A 96 -11.60 -16.49 -30.50
C GLU A 96 -10.29 -16.95 -29.85
N ASN A 97 -9.96 -16.39 -28.68
CA ASN A 97 -8.79 -16.75 -27.88
C ASN A 97 -9.09 -16.71 -26.37
N PRO A 98 -9.57 -17.81 -25.78
CA PRO A 98 -9.85 -17.90 -24.35
C PRO A 98 -8.61 -17.79 -23.46
N GLY A 99 -7.40 -17.92 -24.01
CA GLY A 99 -6.13 -17.78 -23.29
C GLY A 99 -5.54 -16.38 -23.32
N ASN A 100 -6.23 -15.41 -23.96
CA ASN A 100 -5.74 -14.03 -24.02
C ASN A 100 -5.93 -13.34 -22.67
N PHE A 101 -4.84 -13.15 -21.93
CA PHE A 101 -4.86 -12.48 -20.63
C PHE A 101 -5.43 -11.06 -20.73
N GLN A 102 -4.91 -10.27 -21.68
CA GLN A 102 -5.29 -8.86 -21.85
C GLN A 102 -6.77 -8.68 -22.18
N ALA A 103 -7.32 -9.54 -23.05
CA ALA A 103 -8.73 -9.48 -23.43
C ALA A 103 -9.66 -9.88 -22.28
N ARG A 104 -9.27 -10.89 -21.47
CA ARG A 104 -10.03 -11.26 -20.27
C ARG A 104 -10.01 -10.15 -19.23
N LEU A 105 -8.84 -9.55 -19.00
CA LEU A 105 -8.68 -8.44 -18.08
C LEU A 105 -9.54 -7.25 -18.51
N ALA A 106 -9.43 -6.83 -19.77
CA ALA A 106 -10.19 -5.72 -20.30
C ALA A 106 -11.70 -5.99 -20.27
N LEU A 107 -12.15 -7.19 -20.66
CA LEU A 107 -13.55 -7.59 -20.59
C LEU A 107 -14.08 -7.54 -19.15
N GLY A 108 -13.33 -8.11 -18.19
CA GLY A 108 -13.68 -8.10 -16.78
C GLY A 108 -13.80 -6.68 -16.22
N TYR A 109 -12.85 -5.80 -16.57
CA TYR A 109 -12.91 -4.38 -16.22
C TYR A 109 -14.12 -3.67 -16.84
N THR A 110 -14.39 -3.85 -18.14
CA THR A 110 -15.55 -3.24 -18.81
C THR A 110 -16.87 -3.70 -18.18
N LEU A 111 -16.99 -4.99 -17.87
CA LEU A 111 -18.17 -5.53 -17.19
C LEU A 111 -18.35 -4.96 -15.79
N LEU A 112 -17.26 -4.76 -15.04
CA LEU A 112 -17.29 -4.13 -13.73
C LEU A 112 -17.77 -2.67 -13.79
N GLN A 113 -17.34 -1.90 -14.80
CA GLN A 113 -17.83 -0.52 -14.99
C GLN A 113 -19.31 -0.44 -15.35
N GLU A 114 -19.84 -1.47 -15.99
CA GLU A 114 -21.27 -1.61 -16.35
C GLU A 114 -22.09 -2.34 -15.27
N GLU A 115 -21.54 -2.52 -14.06
CA GLU A 115 -22.18 -3.16 -12.90
C GLU A 115 -22.63 -4.63 -13.13
N ARG A 116 -22.03 -5.30 -14.12
CA ARG A 116 -22.29 -6.73 -14.43
C ARG A 116 -21.33 -7.62 -13.63
N LEU A 117 -21.49 -7.59 -12.32
CA LEU A 117 -20.50 -8.11 -11.36
C LEU A 117 -20.21 -9.60 -11.52
N GLU A 118 -21.23 -10.44 -11.75
CA GLU A 118 -21.02 -11.90 -11.88
C GLU A 118 -20.16 -12.24 -13.10
N GLU A 119 -20.43 -11.59 -14.23
CA GLU A 119 -19.67 -11.82 -15.46
C GLU A 119 -18.26 -11.21 -15.35
N ALA A 120 -18.13 -10.05 -14.70
CA ALA A 120 -16.84 -9.43 -14.44
C ALA A 120 -15.92 -10.36 -13.64
N GLU A 121 -16.43 -10.93 -12.54
CA GLU A 121 -15.69 -11.84 -11.67
C GLU A 121 -15.18 -13.08 -12.43
N GLU A 122 -16.01 -13.68 -13.30
CA GLU A 122 -15.61 -14.82 -14.13
C GLU A 122 -14.37 -14.47 -14.98
N HIS A 123 -14.41 -13.33 -15.67
CA HIS A 123 -13.33 -12.92 -16.55
C HIS A 123 -12.08 -12.48 -15.80
N LEU A 124 -12.23 -11.78 -14.67
CA LEU A 124 -11.10 -11.36 -13.82
C LEU A 124 -10.41 -12.55 -13.17
N ARG A 125 -11.15 -13.53 -12.62
CA ARG A 125 -10.56 -14.76 -12.08
C ARG A 125 -9.87 -15.60 -13.15
N ALA A 126 -10.43 -15.65 -14.35
CA ALA A 126 -9.76 -16.31 -15.47
C ALA A 126 -8.49 -15.57 -15.91
N ALA A 127 -8.44 -14.24 -15.81
CA ALA A 127 -7.20 -13.47 -16.01
C ALA A 127 -6.16 -13.78 -14.93
N VAL A 128 -6.57 -13.83 -13.65
CA VAL A 128 -5.70 -14.29 -12.55
C VAL A 128 -5.14 -15.69 -12.82
N ALA A 129 -5.97 -16.63 -13.27
CA ALA A 129 -5.52 -18.00 -13.55
C ALA A 129 -4.50 -18.08 -14.71
N LEU A 130 -4.55 -17.16 -15.67
CA LEU A 130 -3.62 -17.11 -16.80
C LEU A 130 -2.26 -16.51 -16.40
N PHE A 131 -2.29 -15.44 -15.60
CA PHE A 131 -1.10 -14.73 -15.13
C PHE A 131 -1.21 -14.34 -13.64
N PRO A 132 -1.02 -15.31 -12.73
CA PRO A 132 -1.17 -15.09 -11.29
C PRO A 132 -0.21 -14.05 -10.69
N GLU A 133 0.98 -13.89 -11.28
CA GLU A 133 2.03 -13.00 -10.80
C GLU A 133 1.90 -11.55 -11.33
N TYR A 134 0.82 -11.23 -12.06
CA TYR A 134 0.61 -9.89 -12.60
C TYR A 134 0.06 -8.90 -11.55
N GLY A 135 0.98 -8.16 -10.90
CA GLY A 135 0.67 -7.03 -10.03
C GLY A 135 0.76 -5.65 -10.69
N GLY A 136 0.86 -5.59 -12.02
CA GLY A 136 1.06 -4.35 -12.78
C GLY A 136 -0.17 -3.44 -12.84
N THR A 137 -0.07 -2.37 -13.64
CA THR A 137 -1.20 -1.45 -13.89
C THR A 137 -2.41 -2.20 -14.41
N GLY A 138 -3.58 -1.92 -13.83
CA GLY A 138 -4.82 -2.63 -14.16
C GLY A 138 -4.78 -4.09 -13.74
N SER A 139 -4.09 -4.45 -12.66
CA SER A 139 -4.06 -5.83 -12.16
C SER A 139 -5.48 -6.38 -11.97
N PRO A 140 -5.75 -7.65 -12.33
CA PRO A 140 -7.05 -8.25 -12.07
C PRO A 140 -7.37 -8.32 -10.58
N TYR A 141 -6.38 -8.38 -9.70
CA TYR A 141 -6.57 -8.33 -8.25
C TYR A 141 -7.15 -6.98 -7.78
N TRP A 142 -6.70 -5.87 -8.38
CA TRP A 142 -7.25 -4.54 -8.10
C TRP A 142 -8.75 -4.48 -8.47
N HIS A 143 -9.11 -5.00 -9.64
CA HIS A 143 -10.50 -5.00 -10.08
C HIS A 143 -11.37 -6.00 -9.29
N LEU A 144 -10.82 -7.14 -8.87
CA LEU A 144 -11.51 -8.06 -7.97
C LEU A 144 -11.79 -7.42 -6.61
N ALA A 145 -10.82 -6.67 -6.05
CA ALA A 145 -11.04 -5.93 -4.82
C ALA A 145 -12.18 -4.92 -4.96
N GLN A 146 -12.18 -4.11 -6.02
CA GLN A 146 -13.26 -3.17 -6.31
C GLN A 146 -14.62 -3.84 -6.48
N LEU A 147 -14.65 -4.99 -7.17
CA LEU A 147 -15.86 -5.79 -7.37
C LEU A 147 -16.41 -6.30 -6.04
N HIS A 148 -15.56 -6.88 -5.19
CA HIS A 148 -15.95 -7.39 -3.88
C HIS A 148 -16.41 -6.25 -2.95
N GLN A 149 -15.77 -5.07 -3.01
CA GLN A 149 -16.24 -3.88 -2.30
C GLN A 149 -17.66 -3.45 -2.75
N GLN A 150 -17.96 -3.47 -4.06
CA GLN A 150 -19.31 -3.15 -4.55
C GLN A 150 -20.38 -4.16 -4.08
N ARG A 151 -19.97 -5.38 -3.75
CA ARG A 151 -20.83 -6.42 -3.19
C ARG A 151 -20.87 -6.46 -1.66
N GLU A 152 -20.15 -5.56 -0.99
CA GLU A 152 -19.98 -5.57 0.47
C GLU A 152 -19.30 -6.87 0.99
N GLU A 153 -18.50 -7.51 0.13
CA GLU A 153 -17.70 -8.71 0.40
C GLU A 153 -16.29 -8.29 0.90
N THR A 154 -16.24 -7.70 2.10
CA THR A 154 -15.03 -7.04 2.63
C THR A 154 -13.84 -8.01 2.79
N GLU A 155 -14.07 -9.25 3.20
CA GLU A 155 -12.99 -10.25 3.38
C GLU A 155 -12.34 -10.59 2.04
N GLU A 156 -13.14 -10.84 1.01
CA GLU A 156 -12.67 -11.16 -0.34
C GLU A 156 -11.96 -9.97 -1.00
N ALA A 157 -12.39 -8.74 -0.69
CA ALA A 157 -11.69 -7.54 -1.15
C ALA A 157 -10.31 -7.39 -0.51
N VAL A 158 -10.19 -7.68 0.80
CA VAL A 158 -8.91 -7.70 1.52
C VAL A 158 -7.98 -8.75 0.92
N ASP A 159 -8.45 -9.98 0.71
CA ASP A 159 -7.65 -11.06 0.11
C ASP A 159 -7.07 -10.65 -1.25
N ALA A 160 -7.89 -10.02 -2.10
CA ALA A 160 -7.44 -9.55 -3.41
C ALA A 160 -6.37 -8.44 -3.30
N LEU A 161 -6.53 -7.49 -2.37
CA LEU A 161 -5.55 -6.42 -2.15
C LEU A 161 -4.25 -6.93 -1.49
N GLU A 162 -4.31 -7.92 -0.60
CA GLU A 162 -3.13 -8.56 -0.03
C GLU A 162 -2.31 -9.25 -1.12
N HIS A 163 -2.97 -9.96 -2.04
CA HIS A 163 -2.30 -10.53 -3.20
C HIS A 163 -1.66 -9.46 -4.10
N LEU A 164 -2.37 -8.37 -4.37
CA LEU A 164 -1.85 -7.27 -5.19
C LEU A 164 -0.63 -6.60 -4.55
N THR A 165 -0.70 -6.27 -3.28
CA THR A 165 0.36 -5.57 -2.55
C THR A 165 1.60 -6.45 -2.34
N ALA A 166 1.43 -7.77 -2.24
CA ALA A 166 2.54 -8.73 -2.24
C ALA A 166 3.26 -8.81 -3.61
N LEU A 167 2.54 -8.57 -4.71
CA LEU A 167 3.11 -8.53 -6.06
C LEU A 167 3.66 -7.15 -6.45
N ASN A 168 3.10 -6.09 -5.87
CA ASN A 168 3.44 -4.70 -6.17
C ASN A 168 3.49 -3.87 -4.89
N GLU A 169 4.68 -3.87 -4.29
CA GLU A 169 5.02 -3.11 -3.08
C GLU A 169 5.02 -1.58 -3.29
N SER A 170 4.71 -1.09 -4.50
CA SER A 170 4.62 0.33 -4.82
C SER A 170 3.20 0.79 -5.19
N HIS A 171 2.20 -0.10 -5.11
CA HIS A 171 0.82 0.23 -5.43
C HIS A 171 0.15 0.98 -4.28
N TYR A 172 0.38 2.29 -4.23
CA TYR A 172 -0.08 3.17 -3.16
C TYR A 172 -1.58 3.07 -2.86
N GLU A 173 -2.43 3.14 -3.88
CA GLU A 173 -3.89 3.11 -3.71
C GLU A 173 -4.37 1.77 -3.15
N ALA A 174 -3.68 0.67 -3.45
CA ALA A 174 -3.99 -0.65 -2.91
C ALA A 174 -3.68 -0.73 -1.42
N PHE A 175 -2.56 -0.14 -0.96
CA PHE A 175 -2.25 -0.06 0.46
C PHE A 175 -3.25 0.80 1.23
N LEU A 176 -3.69 1.93 0.67
CA LEU A 176 -4.72 2.76 1.29
C LEU A 176 -6.03 2.03 1.48
N GLN A 177 -6.53 1.39 0.41
CA GLN A 177 -7.77 0.62 0.48
C GLN A 177 -7.64 -0.59 1.41
N LEU A 178 -6.49 -1.27 1.40
CA LEU A 178 -6.23 -2.38 2.30
C LEU A 178 -6.27 -1.94 3.77
N ALA A 179 -5.65 -0.79 4.09
CA ALA A 179 -5.67 -0.25 5.44
C ALA A 179 -7.09 0.12 5.91
N GLU A 180 -7.89 0.73 5.02
CA GLU A 180 -9.29 1.08 5.29
C GLU A 180 -10.13 -0.17 5.57
N LEU A 181 -10.12 -1.16 4.67
CA LEU A 181 -10.91 -2.38 4.82
C LEU A 181 -10.47 -3.20 6.04
N LYS A 182 -9.17 -3.27 6.33
CA LYS A 182 -8.68 -3.92 7.56
C LYS A 182 -9.14 -3.19 8.83
N THR A 183 -9.25 -1.87 8.77
CA THR A 183 -9.82 -1.09 9.88
C THR A 183 -11.30 -1.42 10.09
N GLU A 184 -12.08 -1.56 9.00
CA GLU A 184 -13.49 -1.97 9.05
C GLU A 184 -13.68 -3.37 9.65
N LEU A 185 -12.79 -4.30 9.31
CA LEU A 185 -12.76 -5.66 9.88
C LEU A 185 -12.22 -5.69 11.33
N GLY A 186 -11.72 -4.57 11.85
CA GLY A 186 -11.11 -4.49 13.18
C GLY A 186 -9.71 -5.10 13.27
N ASP A 187 -9.09 -5.45 12.13
CA ASP A 187 -7.67 -5.83 12.05
C ASP A 187 -6.77 -4.60 12.14
N THR A 188 -6.69 -4.04 13.35
CA THR A 188 -5.86 -2.86 13.64
C THR A 188 -4.36 -3.12 13.46
N GLN A 189 -3.90 -4.38 13.45
CA GLN A 189 -2.51 -4.72 13.14
C GLN A 189 -2.27 -4.56 11.65
N GLY A 190 -3.02 -5.27 10.83
CA GLY A 190 -2.81 -5.24 9.39
C GLY A 190 -3.14 -3.88 8.77
N ALA A 191 -4.07 -3.12 9.36
CA ALA A 191 -4.33 -1.74 8.95
C ALA A 191 -3.10 -0.83 9.14
N ALA A 192 -2.42 -0.94 10.28
CA ALA A 192 -1.19 -0.19 10.54
C ALA A 192 -0.05 -0.63 9.60
N GLU A 193 0.09 -1.93 9.33
CA GLU A 193 1.11 -2.45 8.40
C GLU A 193 0.91 -1.95 6.96
N ALA A 194 -0.34 -1.97 6.47
CA ALA A 194 -0.67 -1.44 5.15
C ALA A 194 -0.42 0.08 5.06
N MET A 195 -0.74 0.82 6.12
CA MET A 195 -0.50 2.26 6.18
C MET A 195 1.00 2.61 6.32
N ASP A 196 1.78 1.81 7.06
CA ASP A 196 3.25 1.90 7.10
C ASP A 196 3.83 1.78 5.69
N ALA A 197 3.36 0.80 4.91
CA ALA A 197 3.77 0.62 3.52
C ALA A 197 3.38 1.83 2.64
N ALA A 198 2.18 2.39 2.82
CA ALA A 198 1.75 3.59 2.10
C ALA A 198 2.64 4.81 2.40
N VAL A 199 3.01 5.03 3.68
CA VAL A 199 3.92 6.10 4.11
C VAL A 199 5.32 5.93 3.52
N LEU A 200 5.81 4.70 3.34
CA LEU A 200 7.10 4.46 2.69
C LEU A 200 7.12 4.93 1.23
N ILE A 201 5.96 4.91 0.55
CA ILE A 201 5.83 5.38 -0.85
C ILE A 201 5.76 6.91 -0.90
N TYR A 202 4.94 7.53 -0.05
CA TYR A 202 4.74 8.99 0.01
C TYR A 202 5.06 9.58 1.40
N PRO A 203 6.34 9.62 1.81
CA PRO A 203 6.75 9.93 3.19
C PRO A 203 6.64 11.41 3.60
N TYR A 204 6.10 12.27 2.73
CA TYR A 204 5.95 13.71 2.99
C TYR A 204 4.48 14.14 3.02
N GLU A 205 3.55 13.20 2.90
CA GLU A 205 2.13 13.47 2.97
C GLU A 205 1.67 13.48 4.44
N VAL A 206 1.36 14.66 4.97
CA VAL A 206 0.97 14.84 6.38
C VAL A 206 -0.25 14.00 6.75
N GLU A 207 -1.21 13.88 5.83
CA GLU A 207 -2.44 13.11 6.04
C GLU A 207 -2.15 11.62 6.27
N LEU A 208 -1.14 11.05 5.61
CA LEU A 208 -0.75 9.65 5.83
C LEU A 208 -0.18 9.42 7.21
N HIS A 209 0.67 10.32 7.68
CA HIS A 209 1.19 10.23 9.05
C HIS A 209 0.07 10.39 10.09
N ASP A 210 -0.97 11.19 9.78
CA ASP A 210 -2.13 11.34 10.65
C ASP A 210 -2.92 10.02 10.76
N ARG A 211 -3.26 9.42 9.61
CA ARG A 211 -3.95 8.12 9.55
C ARG A 211 -3.14 6.98 10.15
N LEU A 212 -1.82 6.97 9.94
CA LEU A 212 -0.93 5.95 10.54
C LEU A 212 -0.82 6.13 12.06
N ALA A 213 -0.77 7.37 12.56
CA ALA A 213 -0.81 7.63 13.99
C ALA A 213 -2.10 7.10 14.61
N GLU A 214 -3.25 7.35 13.98
CA GLU A 214 -4.55 6.83 14.43
C GLU A 214 -4.59 5.29 14.40
N ALA A 215 -4.06 4.66 13.35
CA ALA A 215 -3.95 3.21 13.27
C ALA A 215 -3.10 2.64 14.42
N HIS A 216 -1.95 3.27 14.74
CA HIS A 216 -1.12 2.92 15.88
C HIS A 216 -1.83 3.14 17.23
N GLU A 217 -2.57 4.23 17.39
CA GLU A 217 -3.37 4.52 18.59
C GLU A 217 -4.46 3.46 18.79
N ALA A 218 -5.17 3.06 17.73
CA ALA A 218 -6.24 2.05 17.76
C ALA A 218 -5.73 0.67 18.19
N ARG A 219 -4.53 0.27 17.74
CA ARG A 219 -3.87 -0.98 18.17
C ARG A 219 -3.14 -0.89 19.51
N GLY A 220 -3.12 0.28 20.15
CA GLY A 220 -2.43 0.52 21.42
C GLY A 220 -0.90 0.62 21.31
N ASP A 221 -0.36 0.82 20.10
CA ASP A 221 1.06 1.06 19.86
C ASP A 221 1.39 2.54 20.05
N ALA A 222 1.51 2.95 21.30
CA ALA A 222 1.79 4.34 21.64
C ALA A 222 3.16 4.83 21.12
N ILE A 223 4.14 3.92 20.90
CA ILE A 223 5.45 4.30 20.38
C ILE A 223 5.36 4.62 18.89
N GLY A 224 4.65 3.81 18.12
CA GLY A 224 4.33 4.09 16.71
C GLY A 224 3.57 5.41 16.56
N ALA A 225 2.54 5.64 17.39
CA ALA A 225 1.80 6.90 17.40
C ALA A 225 2.71 8.12 17.64
N VAL A 226 3.58 8.07 18.66
CA VAL A 226 4.55 9.14 18.92
C VAL A 226 5.48 9.37 17.72
N ARG A 227 5.95 8.31 17.06
CA ARG A 227 6.82 8.41 15.86
C ARG A 227 6.13 9.23 14.77
N GLU A 228 4.88 8.89 14.45
CA GLU A 228 4.12 9.56 13.39
C GLU A 228 3.71 10.98 13.76
N ARG A 229 3.25 11.23 14.99
CA ARG A 229 2.91 12.58 15.45
C ARG A 229 4.14 13.51 15.40
N ARG A 230 5.35 12.98 15.63
CA ARG A 230 6.61 13.73 15.45
C ARG A 230 6.93 14.00 13.98
N ALA A 231 6.66 13.05 13.08
CA ALA A 231 6.83 13.23 11.65
C ALA A 231 5.92 14.37 11.15
N ILE A 232 4.64 14.40 11.55
CA ILE A 232 3.71 15.50 11.26
C ILE A 232 4.31 16.85 11.64
N LEU A 233 4.82 17.01 12.86
CA LEU A 233 5.44 18.27 13.29
C LEU A 233 6.69 18.65 12.47
N ALA A 234 7.48 17.67 12.03
CA ALA A 234 8.64 17.90 11.17
C ALA A 234 8.26 18.34 9.75
N LEU A 235 7.04 18.04 9.30
CA LEU A 235 6.48 18.47 8.02
C LEU A 235 5.79 19.85 8.08
N GLU A 236 5.88 20.54 9.23
CA GLU A 236 5.38 21.91 9.43
C GLU A 236 3.88 22.06 9.10
N PRO A 237 2.99 21.42 9.88
CA PRO A 237 1.56 21.42 9.61
C PRO A 237 0.97 22.82 9.84
N ALA A 238 -0.12 23.12 9.13
CA ALA A 238 -0.80 24.42 9.28
C ALA A 238 -1.33 24.65 10.71
N ASP A 239 -1.84 23.61 11.37
CA ASP A 239 -2.26 23.65 12.77
C ASP A 239 -1.18 23.09 13.70
N LEU A 240 -0.19 23.93 14.01
CA LEU A 240 0.87 23.56 14.95
C LEU A 240 0.34 23.30 16.37
N ALA A 241 -0.70 24.01 16.81
CA ALA A 241 -1.25 23.83 18.16
C ALA A 241 -1.92 22.46 18.30
N GLY A 242 -2.74 22.07 17.32
CA GLY A 242 -3.34 20.74 17.22
C GLY A 242 -2.29 19.63 17.12
N ALA A 243 -1.25 19.81 16.31
CA ALA A 243 -0.17 18.83 16.18
C ALA A 243 0.59 18.61 17.50
N TYR A 244 0.92 19.68 18.24
CA TYR A 244 1.52 19.54 19.57
C TYR A 244 0.58 18.89 20.59
N TYR A 245 -0.73 19.13 20.50
CA TYR A 245 -1.72 18.47 21.34
C TYR A 245 -1.80 16.97 21.05
N ASN A 246 -1.90 16.56 19.79
CA ASN A 246 -1.93 15.15 19.40
C ASN A 246 -0.63 14.43 19.81
N LEU A 247 0.53 15.09 19.68
CA LEU A 247 1.78 14.54 20.20
C LEU A 247 1.78 14.41 21.74
N ALA A 248 1.17 15.36 22.46
CA ALA A 248 1.03 15.25 23.91
C ALA A 248 0.15 14.06 24.33
N VAL A 249 -0.95 13.83 23.61
CA VAL A 249 -1.83 12.67 23.79
C VAL A 249 -1.05 11.37 23.57
N ALA A 250 -0.31 11.27 22.46
CA ALA A 250 0.49 10.09 22.16
C ALA A 250 1.56 9.82 23.23
N TYR A 251 2.27 10.84 23.71
CA TYR A 251 3.23 10.67 24.82
C TYR A 251 2.56 10.24 26.13
N ASN A 252 1.36 10.75 26.41
CA ASN A 252 0.60 10.33 27.59
C ASN A 252 0.22 8.84 27.51
N MET A 253 -0.24 8.38 26.33
CA MET A 253 -0.50 6.96 26.07
C MET A 253 0.77 6.10 26.19
N ALA A 254 1.92 6.64 25.78
CA ALA A 254 3.22 5.97 25.91
C ALA A 254 3.76 5.93 27.34
N GLY A 255 3.07 6.54 28.30
CA GLY A 255 3.53 6.63 29.70
C GLY A 255 4.70 7.58 29.90
N ASP A 256 4.89 8.56 29.01
CA ASP A 256 5.88 9.64 29.15
C ASP A 256 5.18 10.98 29.49
N PRO A 257 4.78 11.17 30.77
CA PRO A 257 4.10 12.40 31.19
C PRO A 257 5.02 13.63 31.10
N THR A 258 6.34 13.45 31.04
CA THR A 258 7.30 14.55 30.95
C THR A 258 7.24 15.16 29.55
N GLN A 259 7.33 14.32 28.51
CA GLN A 259 7.20 14.76 27.13
C GLN A 259 5.77 15.20 26.81
N ALA A 260 4.75 14.50 27.33
CA ALA A 260 3.35 14.92 27.18
C ALA A 260 3.14 16.35 27.72
N ARG A 261 3.67 16.64 28.92
CA ARG A 261 3.59 17.97 29.51
C ARG A 261 4.37 19.02 28.72
N TRP A 262 5.53 18.67 28.16
CA TRP A 262 6.27 19.61 27.32
C TRP A 262 5.47 19.96 26.06
N SER A 263 4.96 18.94 25.35
CA SER A 263 4.20 19.13 24.11
C SER A 263 2.92 19.92 24.34
N ILE A 264 2.16 19.64 25.41
CA ILE A 264 0.91 20.37 25.68
C ILE A 264 1.16 21.84 26.04
N LEU A 265 2.28 22.15 26.72
CA LEU A 265 2.65 23.54 27.00
C LEU A 265 2.99 24.29 25.70
N ARG A 266 3.60 23.63 24.71
CA ARG A 266 3.83 24.23 23.38
C ARG A 266 2.52 24.49 22.64
N ALA A 267 1.56 23.56 22.70
CA ALA A 267 0.23 23.78 22.13
C ALA A 267 -0.46 25.01 22.74
N LEU A 268 -0.41 25.14 24.08
CA LEU A 268 -1.03 26.25 24.81
C LEU A 268 -0.27 27.59 24.68
N GLU A 269 1.03 27.56 24.40
CA GLU A 269 1.79 28.77 24.06
C GLU A 269 1.31 29.36 22.73
N ILE A 270 0.98 28.50 21.75
CA ILE A 270 0.45 28.90 20.44
C ILE A 270 -1.03 29.28 20.55
N ALA A 271 -1.82 28.48 21.26
CA ALA A 271 -3.25 28.66 21.43
C ALA A 271 -3.64 28.60 22.93
N PRO A 272 -3.56 29.72 23.67
CA PRO A 272 -3.80 29.76 25.12
C PRO A 272 -5.21 29.33 25.56
N ASN A 273 -6.19 29.42 24.65
CA ASN A 273 -7.59 29.07 24.91
C ASN A 273 -7.95 27.67 24.39
N PHE A 274 -6.98 26.83 24.02
CA PHE A 274 -7.24 25.48 23.54
C PHE A 274 -7.78 24.60 24.68
N SER A 275 -9.11 24.46 24.75
CA SER A 275 -9.81 23.82 25.87
C SER A 275 -9.33 22.40 26.14
N ALA A 276 -9.25 21.56 25.10
CA ALA A 276 -8.74 20.20 25.21
C ALA A 276 -7.30 20.16 25.74
N GLY A 277 -6.47 21.13 25.34
CA GLY A 277 -5.09 21.24 25.85
C GLY A 277 -5.01 21.60 27.34
N LEU A 278 -5.90 22.48 27.81
CA LEU A 278 -6.00 22.82 29.23
C LEU A 278 -6.48 21.64 30.07
N GLU A 279 -7.46 20.88 29.57
CA GLU A 279 -7.96 19.65 30.20
C GLU A 279 -6.85 18.60 30.34
N LEU A 280 -6.14 18.29 29.25
CA LEU A 280 -5.03 17.34 29.28
C LEU A 280 -3.92 17.78 30.26
N LEU A 281 -3.61 19.07 30.33
CA LEU A 281 -2.62 19.59 31.28
C LEU A 281 -3.07 19.42 32.74
N LEU A 282 -4.36 19.56 33.03
CA LEU A 282 -4.92 19.32 34.37
C LEU A 282 -4.83 17.85 34.74
N ASP A 283 -5.13 16.94 33.81
CA ASP A 283 -5.04 15.49 34.00
C ASP A 283 -3.60 15.04 34.26
N LEU A 284 -2.65 15.50 33.44
CA LEU A 284 -1.22 15.24 33.62
C LEU A 284 -0.68 15.75 34.96
N ARG A 285 -1.28 16.82 35.53
CA ARG A 285 -0.89 17.37 36.84
C ARG A 285 -1.56 16.65 38.01
N SER A 286 -2.76 16.13 37.81
CA SER A 286 -3.54 15.45 38.86
C SER A 286 -3.12 13.99 39.04
N GLY A 287 -2.48 13.38 38.04
CA GLY A 287 -2.04 11.98 38.07
C GLY A 287 -3.19 10.97 37.94
N ALA A 288 -4.36 11.41 37.47
CA ALA A 288 -5.52 10.55 37.23
C ALA A 288 -5.41 9.84 35.87
N PRO A 289 -5.74 8.54 35.77
CA PRO A 289 -5.75 7.83 34.48
C PRO A 289 -6.85 8.38 33.57
N PRO A 290 -6.64 8.46 32.24
CA PRO A 290 -7.59 9.06 31.31
C PRO A 290 -8.88 8.24 31.23
N GLU A 291 -10.02 8.89 31.45
CA GLU A 291 -11.33 8.32 31.13
C GLU A 291 -11.45 8.20 29.60
N ARG A 292 -11.59 6.98 29.08
CA ARG A 292 -11.94 6.75 27.68
C ARG A 292 -13.32 7.35 27.41
N GLN A 293 -13.38 8.53 26.80
CA GLN A 293 -14.59 9.05 26.18
C GLN A 293 -14.41 9.00 24.66
N GLY A 294 -15.43 8.43 24.00
CA GLY A 294 -15.37 7.92 22.64
C GLY A 294 -15.30 8.99 21.56
N ALA A 295 -14.96 8.49 20.37
CA ALA A 295 -14.86 9.17 19.09
C ALA A 295 -15.96 10.22 18.84
N GLY A 296 -15.54 11.38 18.33
CA GLY A 296 -16.41 12.37 17.70
C GLY A 296 -16.26 13.79 18.26
N ALA A 297 -15.15 14.47 17.96
CA ALA A 297 -15.06 15.91 18.09
C ALA A 297 -14.60 16.52 16.77
N THR A 298 -15.57 16.78 15.89
CA THR A 298 -15.41 17.61 14.70
C THR A 298 -14.94 19.02 15.09
N ALA A 299 -13.89 19.51 14.43
CA ALA A 299 -13.39 20.87 14.59
C ALA A 299 -14.46 21.93 14.26
N PRO A 300 -14.55 23.06 15.00
CA PRO A 300 -15.52 24.09 14.70
C PRO A 300 -15.07 24.93 13.48
N GLN A 301 -15.94 25.01 12.48
CA GLN A 301 -15.85 25.96 11.38
C GLN A 301 -15.87 27.39 11.93
N THR A 302 -14.89 28.20 11.55
CA THR A 302 -14.84 29.61 11.89
C THR A 302 -15.76 30.42 10.97
N ASP A 303 -16.91 30.85 11.50
CA ASP A 303 -17.77 31.84 10.86
C ASP A 303 -17.04 33.19 10.74
N GLY A 304 -16.69 33.55 9.51
CA GLY A 304 -16.14 34.86 9.16
C GLY A 304 -17.21 35.94 9.18
N ALA A 305 -17.27 36.71 10.26
CA ALA A 305 -18.03 37.95 10.33
C ALA A 305 -17.39 39.02 9.42
N VAL A 306 -18.05 39.34 8.30
CA VAL A 306 -17.72 40.50 7.45
C VAL A 306 -18.80 41.58 7.57
N SER A 307 -18.43 42.69 8.20
CA SER A 307 -18.94 44.05 7.93
C SER A 307 -18.12 45.04 8.76
N PRO A 308 -17.84 46.28 8.29
CA PRO A 308 -18.91 47.21 7.88
C PRO A 308 -18.55 48.25 6.79
N ALA A 309 -19.54 49.13 6.54
CA ALA A 309 -19.51 50.42 5.84
C ALA A 309 -19.66 50.39 4.30
N GLY A 310 -20.50 51.19 3.66
CA GLY A 310 -21.34 52.28 4.13
C GLY A 310 -22.19 52.81 2.95
N ALA A 311 -23.38 53.29 3.27
CA ALA A 311 -24.29 53.92 2.32
C ALA A 311 -23.78 55.30 1.86
N ARG A 312 -23.96 55.62 0.57
CA ARG A 312 -24.44 56.93 0.08
C ARG A 312 -24.66 56.94 -1.45
N SER A 313 -25.95 57.03 -1.85
CA SER A 313 -26.55 57.92 -2.86
C SER A 313 -25.72 58.24 -4.14
N ARG A 314 -26.18 57.92 -5.36
CA ARG A 314 -27.37 58.41 -6.09
C ARG A 314 -27.59 57.55 -7.33
#